data_AF-A0A520KJC3-F1
#
_entry.id   AF-A0A520KJC3-F1
#
_cell.length_a   1.000
_cell.length_b   1.000
_cell.length_c   1.000
_cell.angle_alpha   90.00
_cell.angle_beta   90.00
_cell.angle_gamma   90.00
#
_symmetry.space_group_name_H-M   'P 1'
#
loop_
_entity.id
_entity.type
_entity.pdbx_description
1 polymer ?
#
loop_
_entity_poly.entity_id
_entity_poly.type
_entity_poly.pdbx_seq_one_letter_code
_entity_poly.pdbx_strand_id
1 'polypeptide(L)'
;MEGWGVWGFGWIPLLIWLVLFLIIGILVYQDAEKRGMNGLLWLVLILIPMVGLLFLLIYIVVREEKPGTRNAVEILDERLAKGEITQEEYEELKDKLK
;
A
#
# COMPACT_ATOMS: atom_id res chain seq x y z
N MET A 1 36.32 31.93 8.33
CA MET A 1 35.19 31.12 8.83
C MET A 1 35.14 29.89 7.94
N GLU A 2 35.80 28.84 8.42
CA GLU A 2 36.28 27.71 7.62
C GLU A 2 35.20 26.63 7.46
N GLY A 3 35.04 26.10 6.24
CA GLY A 3 34.89 24.68 5.90
C GLY A 3 33.74 23.81 6.42
N TRP A 4 33.04 24.17 7.50
CA TRP A 4 32.06 23.28 8.14
C TRP A 4 30.70 23.25 7.43
N GLY A 5 30.42 24.21 6.55
CA GLY A 5 29.12 24.38 5.89
C GLY A 5 28.77 23.33 4.83
N VAL A 6 29.73 22.54 4.35
CA VAL A 6 29.49 21.57 3.25
C VAL A 6 29.62 20.11 3.72
N TRP A 7 30.52 19.84 4.67
CA TRP A 7 30.78 18.47 5.16
C TRP A 7 29.88 18.07 6.35
N GLY A 8 29.50 19.01 7.23
CA GLY A 8 28.56 18.74 8.33
C GLY A 8 27.08 18.89 7.94
N PHE A 9 26.79 19.68 6.90
CA PHE A 9 25.42 20.01 6.47
C PHE A 9 24.84 19.03 5.46
N GLY A 10 25.64 18.18 4.81
CA GLY A 10 25.14 17.23 3.79
C GLY A 10 24.50 15.97 4.36
N TRP A 11 25.05 15.43 5.46
CA TRP A 11 24.61 14.15 6.01
C TRP A 11 23.45 14.28 7.01
N ILE A 12 23.37 15.39 7.75
CA ILE A 12 22.30 15.62 8.73
C ILE A 12 20.91 15.63 8.07
N PRO A 13 20.68 16.33 6.95
CA PRO A 13 19.39 16.27 6.24
C PRO A 13 19.06 14.87 5.72
N LEU A 14 20.07 14.11 5.27
CA LEU A 14 19.88 12.72 4.82
C LEU A 14 19.49 11.79 5.98
N LEU A 15 20.10 11.96 7.16
CA LEU A 15 19.75 11.19 8.36
C LEU A 15 18.35 11.55 8.86
N ILE A 16 17.99 12.83 8.88
CA ILE A 16 16.64 13.28 9.24
C ILE A 16 15.62 12.70 8.26
N TRP A 17 15.90 12.76 6.95
CA TRP A 17 15.07 12.14 5.92
C TRP A 17 14.92 10.64 6.15
N LEU A 18 16.02 9.93 6.37
CA LEU A 18 16.02 8.48 6.57
C LEU A 18 15.18 8.10 7.79
N VAL A 19 15.38 8.76 8.93
CA VAL A 19 14.61 8.49 10.16
C VAL A 19 13.12 8.77 9.94
N LEU A 20 12.78 9.89 9.29
CA LEU A 20 11.39 10.24 9.00
C LEU A 20 10.73 9.20 8.09
N PHE A 21 11.37 8.83 6.98
CA PHE A 21 10.86 7.83 6.05
C PHE A 21 10.86 6.41 6.62
N LEU A 22 11.77 6.09 7.54
CA LEU A 22 11.76 4.83 8.27
C LEU A 22 10.51 4.74 9.15
N ILE A 23 10.19 5.79 9.92
CA ILE A 23 8.98 5.82 10.76
C ILE A 23 7.74 5.65 9.89
N ILE A 24 7.64 6.43 8.80
CA ILE A 24 6.52 6.35 7.86
C ILE A 24 6.45 4.96 7.21
N GLY A 25 7.57 4.42 6.78
CA GLY A 25 7.67 3.10 6.16
C GLY A 25 7.21 1.99 7.11
N ILE A 26 7.54 2.07 8.41
CA ILE A 26 7.07 1.11 9.41
C ILE A 26 5.55 1.19 9.59
N LEU A 27 4.98 2.41 9.60
CA LEU A 27 3.53 2.58 9.66
C LEU A 27 2.83 1.98 8.43
N VAL A 28 3.39 2.23 7.24
CA VAL A 28 2.87 1.65 5.99
C VAL A 28 3.04 0.14 5.96
N TYR A 29 4.17 -0.39 6.44
CA TYR A 29 4.40 -1.83 6.57
C TYR A 29 3.29 -2.49 7.40
N GLN A 30 2.99 -1.95 8.59
CA GLN A 30 1.95 -2.49 9.46
C GLN A 30 0.55 -2.37 8.85
N ASP A 31 0.25 -1.28 8.15
CA ASP A 31 -1.04 -1.09 7.48
C ASP A 31 -1.19 -2.02 6.26
N ALA A 32 -0.11 -2.24 5.51
CA ALA A 32 -0.08 -3.13 4.35
C ALA A 32 -0.27 -4.61 4.75
N GLU A 33 0.43 -5.07 5.79
CA GLU A 33 0.26 -6.43 6.34
C GLU A 33 -1.17 -6.67 6.85
N LYS A 34 -1.77 -5.69 7.53
CA LYS A 34 -3.18 -5.76 7.95
C LYS A 34 -4.15 -5.86 6.79
N ARG A 35 -3.78 -5.32 5.63
CA ARG A 35 -4.56 -5.39 4.38
C ARG A 35 -4.19 -6.61 3.54
N GLY A 36 -3.37 -7.54 4.03
CA GLY A 36 -2.95 -8.72 3.27
C GLY A 36 -2.10 -8.41 2.03
N MET A 37 -1.53 -7.20 1.97
CA MET A 37 -0.54 -6.82 0.96
C MET A 37 0.86 -7.18 1.47
N ASN A 38 1.84 -7.32 0.57
CA ASN A 38 3.23 -7.53 0.97
C ASN A 38 3.81 -6.25 1.60
N GLY A 39 3.83 -6.17 2.94
CA GLY A 39 4.28 -4.97 3.64
C GLY A 39 5.75 -4.68 3.44
N LEU A 40 6.59 -5.72 3.33
CA LEU A 40 8.03 -5.56 3.12
C LEU A 40 8.34 -4.85 1.79
N LEU A 41 7.58 -5.17 0.74
CA LEU A 41 7.67 -4.48 -0.55
C LEU A 41 7.41 -2.98 -0.40
N TRP A 42 6.30 -2.61 0.26
CA TRP A 42 5.95 -1.20 0.47
C TRP A 42 6.97 -0.46 1.34
N LEU A 43 7.51 -1.11 2.37
CA LEU A 43 8.57 -0.55 3.21
C LEU A 43 9.81 -0.18 2.39
N VAL A 44 10.30 -1.12 1.58
CA VAL A 44 11.50 -0.92 0.75
C VAL A 44 11.26 0.20 -0.27
N LEU A 45 10.10 0.22 -0.93
CA LEU A 45 9.77 1.23 -1.93
C LEU A 45 9.70 2.65 -1.35
N ILE A 46 9.16 2.80 -0.13
CA ILE A 46 9.07 4.08 0.58
C ILE A 46 10.46 4.56 1.05
N LEU A 47 11.36 3.65 1.42
CA LEU A 47 12.70 4.01 1.88
C LEU A 47 13.62 4.54 0.76
N ILE A 48 13.28 4.33 -0.51
CA ILE A 48 14.09 4.80 -1.64
C ILE A 48 14.03 6.34 -1.72
N PRO A 49 15.16 7.06 -1.64
CA PRO A 49 15.18 8.51 -1.79
C PRO A 49 14.60 8.93 -3.15
N MET A 50 13.95 10.10 -3.21
CA MET A 50 13.25 10.66 -4.39
C MET A 50 11.98 9.90 -4.84
N VAL A 51 11.98 8.57 -4.79
CA VAL A 51 10.85 7.74 -5.28
C VAL A 51 9.89 7.37 -4.15
N GLY A 52 10.34 7.35 -2.90
CA GLY A 52 9.55 6.95 -1.75
C GLY A 52 8.29 7.80 -1.55
N LEU A 53 8.35 9.08 -1.87
CA LEU A 53 7.21 10.00 -1.80
C LEU A 53 6.15 9.66 -2.87
N LEU A 54 6.58 9.29 -4.07
CA LEU A 54 5.69 8.80 -5.13
C LEU A 54 5.01 7.49 -4.73
N PHE A 55 5.77 6.52 -4.21
CA PHE A 55 5.21 5.25 -3.74
C PHE A 55 4.28 5.42 -2.55
N LEU A 56 4.53 6.40 -1.68
CA LEU A 56 3.63 6.74 -0.60
C LEU A 56 2.28 7.28 -1.12
N LEU A 57 2.29 8.11 -2.16
CA LEU A 57 1.05 8.56 -2.81
C LEU A 57 0.30 7.38 -3.46
N ILE A 58 1.02 6.52 -4.19
CA ILE A 58 0.43 5.31 -4.78
C ILE A 58 -0.16 4.41 -3.68
N TYR A 59 0.56 4.24 -2.56
CA TYR A 59 0.07 3.46 -1.43
C TYR A 59 -1.25 3.98 -0.90
N ILE A 60 -1.39 5.31 -0.75
CA ILE A 60 -2.64 5.93 -0.27
C ILE A 60 -3.82 5.62 -1.21
N VAL A 61 -3.58 5.57 -2.52
CA VAL A 61 -4.63 5.20 -3.49
C VAL A 61 -4.96 3.71 -3.40
N VAL A 62 -3.94 2.85 -3.39
CA VAL A 62 -4.13 1.39 -3.39
C VAL A 62 -4.73 0.89 -2.08
N ARG A 63 -4.46 1.56 -0.94
CA ARG A 63 -4.99 1.12 0.37
C ARG A 63 -6.51 1.08 0.42
N GLU A 64 -7.21 1.82 -0.44
CA GLU A 64 -8.68 1.88 -0.48
C GLU A 64 -9.29 0.65 -1.15
N GLU A 65 -8.53 -0.08 -1.97
CA GLU A 65 -8.99 -1.33 -2.57
C GLU A 65 -8.97 -2.44 -1.52
N LYS A 66 -10.15 -2.74 -0.94
CA LYS A 66 -10.30 -3.84 0.02
C LYS A 66 -10.06 -5.17 -0.70
N PRO A 67 -9.03 -5.96 -0.31
CA PRO A 67 -8.79 -7.27 -0.91
C PRO A 67 -9.95 -8.24 -0.66
N GLY A 68 -10.73 -8.02 0.41
CA GLY A 68 -11.93 -8.80 0.71
C GLY A 68 -13.00 -8.72 -0.37
N THR A 69 -13.12 -7.61 -1.10
CA THR A 69 -14.08 -7.46 -2.20
C THR A 69 -13.71 -8.35 -3.38
N ARG A 70 -12.42 -8.43 -3.75
CA ARG A 70 -11.96 -9.34 -4.81
C ARG A 70 -12.24 -10.79 -4.46
N ASN A 71 -11.88 -11.22 -3.24
CA ASN A 71 -12.15 -12.58 -2.79
C ASN A 71 -13.64 -12.93 -2.79
N ALA A 72 -14.50 -12.02 -2.35
CA ALA A 72 -15.94 -12.26 -2.33
C ALA A 72 -16.54 -12.35 -3.76
N VAL A 73 -16.09 -11.49 -4.68
CA VAL A 73 -16.51 -11.55 -6.09
C VAL A 73 -16.02 -12.82 -6.77
N GLU A 74 -14.79 -13.25 -6.50
CA GLU A 74 -14.22 -14.48 -7.06
C GLU A 74 -15.00 -15.73 -6.62
N ILE A 75 -15.46 -15.76 -5.36
CA ILE A 75 -16.36 -16.81 -4.86
C ILE A 75 -17.72 -16.77 -5.58
N LEU A 76 -18.27 -15.58 -5.85
CA LEU A 76 -19.54 -15.45 -6.59
C LEU A 76 -19.39 -15.90 -8.04
N ASP A 77 -18.29 -15.54 -8.71
CA ASP A 77 -17.98 -15.96 -10.08
C ASP A 77 -17.90 -17.50 -10.18
N GLU A 78 -17.24 -18.15 -9.21
CA GLU A 78 -17.15 -19.61 -9.16
C GLU A 78 -18.53 -20.28 -9.00
N ARG A 79 -19.40 -19.73 -8.14
CA ARG A 79 -20.76 -20.24 -7.94
C ARG A 79 -21.64 -20.09 -9.17
N LEU A 80 -21.53 -18.95 -9.86
CA LEU A 80 -22.26 -18.72 -11.11
C LEU A 80 -21.80 -19.70 -12.20
N ALA A 81 -20.48 -19.92 -12.31
CA ALA A 81 -19.91 -20.87 -13.28
C ALA A 81 -20.34 -22.32 -13.00
N LYS A 82 -20.53 -22.70 -11.73
CA LYS A 82 -21.10 -23.98 -11.33
C LYS A 82 -22.63 -24.06 -11.49
N GLY A 83 -23.29 -22.93 -11.77
CA GLY A 83 -24.75 -22.84 -11.83
C GLY A 83 -25.43 -22.94 -10.45
N GLU A 84 -24.70 -22.69 -9.37
CA GLU A 84 -25.23 -22.71 -8.00
C GLU A 84 -26.06 -21.47 -7.66
N ILE A 85 -25.85 -20.39 -8.40
CA ILE A 85 -26.60 -19.13 -8.29
C ILE A 85 -27.03 -18.66 -9.67
N THR A 86 -28.10 -17.88 -9.72
CA THR A 86 -28.57 -17.24 -10.97
C THR A 86 -27.80 -15.96 -11.29
N GLN A 87 -27.90 -15.46 -12.53
CA GLN A 87 -27.32 -14.15 -12.87
C GLN A 87 -27.94 -13.00 -12.07
N GLU A 88 -29.25 -13.05 -11.78
CA GLU A 88 -29.90 -12.03 -10.96
C GLU A 88 -29.31 -11.99 -9.54
N GLU A 89 -29.15 -13.15 -8.90
CA GLU A 89 -28.54 -13.24 -7.56
C GLU A 89 -27.07 -12.80 -7.56
N TYR A 90 -26.32 -13.11 -8.63
CA TYR A 90 -24.93 -12.67 -8.78
C TYR A 90 -24.81 -11.15 -8.81
N GLU A 91 -25.61 -10.48 -9.65
CA GLU A 91 -25.56 -9.01 -9.78
C GLU A 91 -26.01 -8.33 -8.49
N GLU A 92 -27.04 -8.86 -7.81
CA GLU A 92 -27.52 -8.29 -6.54
C GLU A 92 -26.49 -8.42 -5.41
N LEU A 93 -25.74 -9.52 -5.36
CA LEU A 93 -24.67 -9.74 -4.37
C LEU A 93 -23.42 -8.94 -4.71
N LYS A 94 -23.08 -8.79 -5.99
CA LYS A 94 -21.95 -7.99 -6.45
C LYS A 94 -22.14 -6.51 -6.17
N ASP A 95 -23.35 -5.99 -6.33
CA ASP A 95 -23.68 -4.60 -6.01
C ASP A 95 -23.56 -4.33 -4.50
N LYS A 96 -23.95 -5.30 -3.66
CA LYS A 96 -23.78 -5.23 -2.18
C LYS A 96 -22.32 -5.26 -1.71
N LEU A 97 -21.40 -5.76 -2.54
CA LEU A 97 -19.96 -5.88 -2.23
C LEU A 97 -19.13 -4.65 -2.65
N LYS A 98 -19.74 -3.72 -3.38
CA LYS A 98 -19.12 -2.51 -3.91
C LYS A 98 -19.12 -1.38 -2.87
#